data_AF-A0A8T1QTM9-F1
#
_entry.id   AF-A0A8T1QTM9-F1
#
_cell.length_a   1.000
_cell.length_b   1.000
_cell.length_c   1.000
_cell.angle_alpha   90.00
_cell.angle_beta   90.00
_cell.angle_gamma   90.00
#
_symmetry.space_group_name_H-M   'P 1'
#
loop_
_entity.id
_entity.type
_entity.pdbx_description
1 polymer ?
#
loop_
_entity_poly.entity_id
_entity_poly.type
_entity_poly.pdbx_seq_one_letter_code
_entity_poly.pdbx_strand_id
1 'polypeptide(L)'
;MEALIYHFTLLSDQALQDKSFDPSTIEDLMKLFEIEAYKSWAAMEQEQQKEVEEAETELQQAEDYLESVLESAMDEFRRFEAELESRSKAELKSLVETGEKARKMGNLMEKSASFFERLEIIAKGLT
;
A
#
# COMPACT_ATOMS: atom_id res chain seq x y z
N MET A 1 22.73 -4.83 38.65
CA MET A 1 24.07 -4.79 38.00
C MET A 1 25.05 -3.76 38.62
N GLU A 2 24.78 -2.44 38.55
CA GLU A 2 25.73 -1.39 38.99
C GLU A 2 26.25 -1.54 40.43
N ALA A 3 25.37 -1.91 41.37
CA ALA A 3 25.77 -2.14 42.76
C ALA A 3 26.79 -3.28 42.90
N LEU A 4 26.70 -4.32 42.04
CA LEU A 4 27.66 -5.44 42.03
C LEU A 4 29.02 -4.99 41.46
N ILE A 5 29.02 -4.15 40.42
CA ILE A 5 30.25 -3.56 39.84
C ILE A 5 30.96 -2.68 40.86
N TYR A 6 30.22 -1.86 41.59
CA TYR A 6 30.75 -1.06 42.68
C TYR A 6 31.39 -1.93 43.77
N HIS A 7 30.67 -2.97 44.21
CA HIS A 7 31.17 -3.89 45.24
C HIS A 7 32.40 -4.68 44.78
N PHE A 8 32.46 -5.05 43.50
CA PHE A 8 33.59 -5.72 42.90
C PHE A 8 34.84 -4.83 42.91
N THR A 9 34.67 -3.56 42.58
CA THR A 9 35.75 -2.57 42.63
C THR A 9 36.29 -2.43 44.05
N LEU A 10 35.39 -2.32 45.04
CA LEU A 10 35.78 -2.21 46.46
C LEU A 10 36.57 -3.44 46.95
N LEU A 11 36.08 -4.64 46.66
CA LEU A 11 36.77 -5.88 47.05
C LEU A 11 38.12 -6.04 46.32
N SER A 12 38.20 -5.61 45.06
CA SER A 12 39.44 -5.64 44.28
C SER A 12 40.49 -4.69 44.86
N ASP A 13 40.09 -3.48 45.24
CA ASP A 13 40.97 -2.51 45.91
C ASP A 13 41.44 -3.04 47.28
N GLN A 14 40.55 -3.68 48.03
CA GLN A 14 40.89 -4.28 49.32
C GLN A 14 41.87 -5.46 49.17
N ALA A 15 41.68 -6.33 48.17
CA ALA A 15 42.57 -7.44 47.88
C ALA A 15 44.01 -7.00 47.52
N LEU A 16 44.17 -5.80 46.95
CA LEU A 16 45.47 -5.21 46.65
C LEU A 16 46.20 -4.68 47.88
N GLN A 17 45.46 -4.20 48.89
CA GLN A 17 46.03 -3.51 50.05
C GLN A 17 46.14 -4.41 51.29
N ASP A 18 45.26 -5.39 51.45
CA ASP A 18 45.19 -6.26 52.62
C ASP A 18 45.76 -7.65 52.34
N LYS A 19 46.88 -8.00 52.99
CA LYS A 19 47.53 -9.31 52.86
C LYS A 19 46.76 -10.47 53.52
N SER A 20 45.78 -10.15 54.36
CA SER A 20 44.89 -11.11 55.02
C SER A 20 43.51 -11.20 54.36
N PHE A 21 43.36 -10.59 53.18
CA PHE A 21 42.12 -10.63 52.41
C PHE A 21 41.65 -12.06 52.17
N ASP A 22 40.36 -12.30 52.35
CA ASP A 22 39.72 -13.59 52.10
C ASP A 22 39.17 -13.66 50.66
N PRO A 23 39.80 -14.45 49.75
CA PRO A 23 39.38 -14.53 48.36
C PRO A 23 37.98 -15.09 48.16
N SER A 24 37.40 -15.83 49.12
CA SER A 24 36.05 -16.39 48.97
C SER A 24 34.98 -15.31 48.85
N THR A 25 35.24 -14.12 49.38
CA THR A 25 34.33 -12.96 49.27
C THR A 25 34.13 -12.50 47.83
N ILE A 26 35.18 -12.60 46.99
CA ILE A 26 35.07 -12.34 45.54
C ILE A 26 34.28 -13.44 44.87
N GLU A 27 34.49 -14.70 45.23
CA GLU A 27 33.75 -15.83 44.67
C GLU A 27 32.24 -15.72 44.95
N ASP A 28 31.86 -15.36 46.17
CA ASP A 28 30.46 -15.16 46.53
C ASP A 28 29.85 -13.97 45.79
N LEU A 29 30.61 -12.91 45.57
CA LEU A 29 30.19 -11.80 44.71
C LEU A 29 30.02 -12.25 43.25
N MET A 30 30.92 -13.09 42.72
CA MET A 30 30.83 -13.63 41.36
C MET A 30 29.57 -14.48 41.15
N LYS A 31 29.13 -15.25 42.15
CA LYS A 31 27.85 -15.98 42.10
C LYS A 31 26.66 -15.02 41.96
N LEU A 32 26.70 -13.86 42.63
CA LEU A 32 25.66 -12.83 42.49
C LEU A 32 25.68 -12.19 41.10
N PHE A 33 26.85 -11.96 40.52
CA PHE A 33 26.99 -11.49 39.13
C PHE A 33 26.37 -12.46 38.13
N GLU A 34 26.65 -13.75 38.29
CA GLU A 34 26.10 -14.78 37.40
C GLU A 34 24.57 -14.80 37.46
N ILE A 35 24.00 -14.78 38.66
CA ILE A 35 22.54 -14.74 38.87
C ILE A 35 21.93 -13.48 38.24
N GLU A 36 22.53 -12.32 38.50
CA GLU A 36 22.04 -11.04 37.97
C GLU A 36 22.14 -11.02 36.43
N ALA A 37 23.24 -11.51 35.85
CA ALA A 37 23.43 -11.59 34.41
C ALA A 37 22.38 -12.48 33.75
N TYR A 38 22.11 -13.66 34.30
CA TYR A 38 21.04 -14.53 33.78
C TYR A 38 19.66 -13.88 33.89
N LYS A 39 19.36 -13.19 35.00
CA LYS A 39 18.08 -12.47 35.15
C LYS A 39 17.95 -11.35 34.14
N SER A 40 19.00 -10.54 33.95
CA SER A 40 19.00 -9.46 32.97
C SER A 40 18.86 -9.99 31.55
N TRP A 41 19.53 -11.10 31.23
CA TRP A 41 19.40 -11.73 29.92
C TRP A 41 17.98 -12.28 29.69
N ALA A 42 17.41 -13.01 30.65
CA ALA A 42 16.06 -13.53 30.54
C ALA A 42 15.00 -12.41 30.42
N ALA A 43 15.18 -11.31 31.16
CA ALA A 43 14.30 -10.14 31.06
C ALA A 43 14.40 -9.48 29.68
N MET A 44 15.61 -9.32 29.15
CA MET A 44 15.84 -8.76 27.82
C MET A 44 15.25 -9.64 26.72
N GLU A 45 15.43 -10.97 26.80
CA GLU A 45 14.85 -11.90 25.83
C GLU A 45 13.32 -11.87 25.86
N GLN A 46 12.73 -11.77 27.06
CA GLN A 46 11.29 -11.64 27.21
C GLN A 46 10.76 -10.31 26.64
N GLU A 47 11.44 -9.20 26.91
CA GLU A 47 11.09 -7.88 26.36
C GLU A 47 11.18 -7.88 24.84
N GLN A 48 12.27 -8.41 24.30
CA GLN A 48 12.46 -8.52 22.86
C GLN A 48 11.39 -9.39 22.19
N GLN A 49 11.04 -10.53 22.79
CA GLN A 49 9.97 -11.38 22.26
C GLN A 49 8.64 -10.64 22.23
N LYS A 50 8.33 -9.89 23.29
CA LYS A 50 7.12 -9.08 23.36
C LYS A 50 7.11 -7.96 22.30
N GLU A 51 8.22 -7.25 22.12
CA GLU A 51 8.34 -6.21 21.10
C GLU A 51 8.14 -6.77 19.69
N VAL A 52 8.66 -7.98 19.42
CA VAL A 52 8.46 -8.66 18.13
C VAL A 52 6.99 -9.02 17.94
N GLU A 53 6.33 -9.60 18.93
CA GLU A 53 4.91 -9.96 18.85
C GLU A 53 4.01 -8.73 18.63
N GLU A 54 4.30 -7.63 19.32
CA GLU A 54 3.59 -6.35 19.14
C GLU A 54 3.82 -5.79 17.72
N ALA A 55 5.07 -5.78 17.24
CA ALA A 55 5.40 -5.32 15.90
C ALA A 55 4.76 -6.18 14.78
N GLU A 56 4.75 -7.50 14.93
CA GLU A 56 4.09 -8.42 13.99
C GLU A 56 2.57 -8.19 13.97
N THR A 57 1.97 -7.96 15.13
CA THR A 57 0.54 -7.66 15.24
C THR A 57 0.19 -6.34 14.55
N GLU A 58 0.97 -5.28 14.78
CA GLU A 58 0.76 -3.99 14.13
C GLU A 58 0.96 -4.07 12.61
N LEU A 59 1.98 -4.82 12.16
CA LEU A 59 2.23 -5.06 10.74
C LEU A 59 1.03 -5.76 10.09
N GLN A 60 0.53 -6.84 10.72
CA GLN A 60 -0.64 -7.55 10.21
C GLN A 60 -1.87 -6.65 10.11
N GLN A 61 -2.14 -5.83 11.13
CA GLN A 61 -3.26 -4.89 11.10
C GLN A 61 -3.11 -3.85 9.97
N ALA A 62 -1.89 -3.37 9.72
CA ALA A 62 -1.62 -2.45 8.63
C ALA A 62 -1.80 -3.12 7.25
N GLU A 63 -1.37 -4.38 7.11
CA GLU A 63 -1.56 -5.18 5.89
C GLU A 63 -3.04 -5.43 5.62
N ASP A 64 -3.81 -5.88 6.62
CA ASP A 64 -5.25 -6.13 6.51
C ASP A 64 -6.00 -4.84 6.10
N TYR A 65 -5.63 -3.71 6.69
CA TYR A 65 -6.21 -2.42 6.33
C TYR A 65 -5.88 -2.06 4.88
N LEU A 66 -4.62 -2.17 4.46
CA LEU A 66 -4.20 -1.88 3.09
C LEU A 66 -4.91 -2.78 2.08
N GLU A 67 -5.03 -4.07 2.37
CA GLU A 67 -5.76 -5.02 1.53
C GLU A 67 -7.23 -4.59 1.37
N SER A 68 -7.90 -4.23 2.47
CA SER A 68 -9.30 -3.79 2.42
C SER A 68 -9.50 -2.53 1.58
N VAL A 69 -8.58 -1.55 1.68
CA VAL A 69 -8.64 -0.31 0.91
C VAL A 69 -8.37 -0.58 -0.57
N LEU A 70 -7.39 -1.44 -0.88
CA LEU A 70 -7.03 -1.81 -2.24
C LEU A 70 -8.15 -2.61 -2.91
N GLU A 71 -8.77 -3.56 -2.22
CA GLU A 71 -9.90 -4.33 -2.74
C GLU A 71 -11.07 -3.40 -3.07
N SER A 72 -11.44 -2.51 -2.15
CA SER A 72 -12.49 -1.51 -2.38
C SER A 72 -12.18 -0.62 -3.57
N ALA A 73 -10.94 -0.10 -3.67
CA ALA A 73 -10.53 0.74 -4.78
C ALA A 73 -10.57 -0.02 -6.12
N MET A 74 -10.10 -1.27 -6.17
CA MET A 74 -10.16 -2.08 -7.37
C MET A 74 -11.60 -2.38 -7.82
N ASP A 75 -12.50 -2.61 -6.88
CA ASP A 75 -13.92 -2.80 -7.19
C ASP A 75 -14.59 -1.52 -7.73
N GLU A 76 -14.22 -0.35 -7.19
CA GLU A 76 -14.64 0.94 -7.76
C GLU A 76 -14.09 1.13 -9.18
N PHE A 77 -12.81 0.84 -9.41
CA PHE A 77 -12.21 0.91 -10.74
C PHE A 77 -12.91 0.00 -11.73
N ARG A 78 -13.22 -1.26 -11.37
CA ARG A 78 -13.96 -2.19 -12.24
C ARG A 78 -15.34 -1.65 -12.61
N ARG A 79 -16.06 -1.07 -11.65
CA ARG A 79 -17.39 -0.46 -11.91
C ARG A 79 -17.25 0.74 -12.83
N PHE A 80 -16.27 1.60 -12.57
CA PHE A 80 -16.00 2.76 -13.39
C PHE A 80 -15.66 2.38 -14.85
N GLU A 81 -14.80 1.38 -15.06
CA GLU A 81 -14.45 0.88 -16.39
C GLU A 81 -15.69 0.33 -17.12
N ALA A 82 -16.51 -0.47 -16.45
CA ALA A 82 -17.72 -1.03 -17.04
C ALA A 82 -18.73 0.06 -17.42
N GLU A 83 -18.90 1.08 -16.56
CA GLU A 83 -19.75 2.24 -16.87
C GLU A 83 -19.21 3.04 -18.05
N LEU A 84 -17.90 3.29 -18.07
CA LEU A 84 -17.23 4.03 -19.14
C LEU A 84 -17.38 3.31 -20.49
N GLU A 85 -17.16 1.99 -20.52
CA GLU A 85 -17.30 1.19 -21.73
C GLU A 85 -18.75 1.22 -22.25
N SER A 86 -19.73 1.07 -21.35
CA SER A 86 -21.15 1.12 -21.69
C SER A 86 -21.54 2.48 -22.29
N ARG A 87 -21.14 3.58 -21.64
CA ARG A 87 -21.40 4.94 -22.12
C ARG A 87 -20.71 5.20 -23.46
N SER A 88 -19.44 4.80 -23.60
CA SER A 88 -18.69 4.95 -24.85
C SER A 88 -19.37 4.21 -26.01
N LYS A 89 -19.82 2.97 -25.79
CA LYS A 89 -20.58 2.21 -26.80
C LYS A 89 -21.89 2.90 -27.18
N ALA A 90 -22.63 3.43 -26.20
CA ALA A 90 -23.87 4.16 -26.45
C ALA A 90 -23.64 5.45 -27.24
N GLU A 91 -22.62 6.23 -26.88
CA GLU A 91 -22.23 7.44 -27.59
C GLU A 91 -21.79 7.14 -29.02
N LEU A 92 -20.94 6.13 -29.22
CA LEU A 92 -20.51 5.72 -30.55
C LEU A 92 -21.70 5.31 -31.43
N LYS A 93 -22.63 4.51 -30.89
CA LYS A 93 -23.83 4.09 -31.60
C LYS A 93 -24.70 5.30 -32.01
N SER A 94 -24.92 6.22 -31.08
CA SER A 94 -25.67 7.46 -31.33
C SER A 94 -25.02 8.30 -32.44
N LEU A 95 -23.69 8.42 -32.42
CA LEU A 95 -22.93 9.17 -33.42
C LEU A 95 -23.03 8.51 -34.81
N VAL A 96 -22.90 7.19 -34.88
CA VAL A 96 -23.07 6.42 -36.13
C VAL A 96 -24.48 6.61 -36.70
N GLU A 97 -25.53 6.46 -35.86
CA GLU A 97 -26.92 6.66 -36.30
C GLU A 97 -27.16 8.09 -36.81
N THR A 98 -26.59 9.09 -36.14
CA THR A 98 -26.68 10.50 -36.54
C THR A 98 -25.97 10.72 -37.88
N GLY A 99 -24.77 10.17 -38.05
CA GLY A 99 -24.01 10.23 -39.30
C GLY A 99 -24.73 9.54 -40.46
N GLU A 100 -25.34 8.38 -40.22
CA GLU A 100 -26.13 7.68 -41.24
C GLU A 100 -27.37 8.46 -41.65
N LYS A 101 -28.09 9.09 -40.70
CA LYS A 101 -29.23 9.96 -40.99
C LYS A 101 -28.80 11.15 -41.85
N ALA A 102 -27.70 11.81 -41.49
CA ALA A 102 -27.14 12.92 -42.26
C ALA A 102 -26.76 12.48 -43.69
N ARG A 103 -26.11 11.32 -43.85
CA ARG A 103 -25.76 10.75 -45.16
C ARG A 103 -26.98 10.45 -46.02
N LYS A 104 -28.01 9.81 -45.45
CA LYS A 104 -29.28 9.52 -46.14
C LYS A 104 -29.96 10.81 -46.61
N MET A 105 -29.98 11.83 -45.76
CA MET A 105 -30.53 13.14 -46.10
C MET A 105 -29.75 13.81 -47.22
N GLY A 106 -28.41 13.82 -47.13
CA GLY A 106 -27.54 14.36 -48.19
C GLY A 106 -27.79 13.71 -49.55
N ASN A 107 -27.88 12.38 -49.60
CA ASN A 107 -28.18 11.64 -50.83
C ASN A 107 -29.57 11.97 -51.41
N LEU A 108 -30.58 12.21 -50.57
CA LEU A 108 -31.93 12.60 -51.02
C LEU A 108 -31.94 14.02 -51.60
N MET A 109 -31.23 14.95 -50.95
CA MET A 109 -31.06 16.31 -51.45
C MET A 109 -30.32 16.35 -52.78
N GLU A 110 -29.22 15.60 -52.91
CA GLU A 110 -28.45 15.49 -54.15
C GLU A 110 -29.31 14.94 -55.30
N LYS A 111 -30.06 13.86 -55.07
CA LYS A 111 -31.00 13.32 -56.07
C LYS A 111 -32.04 14.35 -56.49
N SER A 112 -32.62 15.06 -55.54
CA SER A 112 -33.62 16.09 -55.82
C SER A 112 -33.03 17.24 -56.63
N ALA A 113 -31.85 17.74 -56.24
CA ALA A 113 -31.13 18.77 -56.98
C ALA A 113 -30.84 18.31 -58.43
N SER A 114 -30.34 17.09 -58.62
CA SER A 114 -30.07 16.54 -59.96
C SER A 114 -31.33 16.36 -60.83
N PHE A 115 -32.50 16.16 -60.20
CA PHE A 115 -33.77 16.08 -60.90
C PHE A 115 -34.26 17.48 -61.31
N PHE A 116 -34.18 18.45 -60.40
CA PHE A 116 -34.50 19.85 -60.71
C PHE A 116 -33.58 20.42 -61.79
N GLU A 117 -32.28 20.13 -61.73
CA GLU A 117 -31.31 20.52 -62.77
C GLU A 117 -31.68 19.94 -64.14
N ARG A 118 -32.08 18.66 -64.20
CA ARG A 118 -32.58 18.05 -65.46
C ARG A 118 -33.87 18.71 -65.97
N LEU A 119 -34.83 18.98 -65.08
CA LEU A 119 -36.06 19.67 -65.48
C LEU A 119 -35.77 21.08 -66.02
N GLU A 120 -34.84 21.80 -65.40
CA GLU A 120 -34.41 23.11 -65.84
C GLU A 120 -33.74 23.07 -67.22
N ILE A 121 -32.88 22.08 -67.47
CA ILE A 121 -32.27 21.86 -68.80
C ILE A 121 -33.34 21.57 -69.86
N ILE A 122 -34.32 20.71 -69.55
CA ILE A 122 -35.43 20.40 -70.46
C ILE A 122 -36.26 21.65 -70.77
N ALA A 123 -36.59 22.44 -69.74
CA ALA A 123 -37.35 23.67 -69.90
C ALA A 123 -36.62 24.71 -70.77
N LYS A 124 -35.29 24.83 -70.63
CA LYS A 124 -34.45 25.73 -71.45
C LYS A 124 -34.22 25.22 -72.88
N GLY A 125 -34.41 23.93 -73.16
CA GLY A 125 -34.30 23.35 -74.51
C GLY A 125 -35.60 23.39 -75.32
N LEU A 126 -36.73 23.73 -74.70
CA LEU A 126 -38.05 23.89 -75.32
C LEU A 126 -38.37 25.37 -75.70
N THR A 127 -37.43 26.28 -75.47
CA THR A 127 -37.43 27.68 -75.91
C THR A 127 -36.41 27.90 -77.01
#